data_AF-A0A1Q7BVK8-F1
#
_entry.id   AF-A0A1Q7BVK8-F1
#
_cell.length_a   1.000
_cell.length_b   1.000
_cell.length_c   1.000
_cell.angle_alpha   90.00
_cell.angle_beta   90.00
_cell.angle_gamma   90.00
#
_symmetry.space_group_name_H-M   'P 1'
#
loop_
_entity.id
_entity.type
_entity.pdbx_description
1 polymer ?
#
loop_
_entity_poly.entity_id
_entity_poly.type
_entity_poly.pdbx_seq_one_letter_code
_entity_poly.pdbx_strand_id
1 'polypeptide(L)'
;MPAAWATGPLGPEIRFFSRSGQDPEDDLAYFRGRLGILRPTFTDNRLYAAYRIMLGRSFSDEQAKQLLAHCCDAPDIPSDAVTSWNNLRKRMLGATPAKENTPFRQRPEEMRFFDVSCFPNAYRNSAATLRARIAQHGASSPLVREWVIGQDAVLLNCETDSPLPDELPNAPTWLKADRAYQIAAAYFYRLDYARARQLFAEIGRDASSPWQKTARYLVARCAVHAAIEEKAPKLIADAQHAVDVVATDPDLGEYRAEAPKLAALLAFAARPQERALELERALLAPDLPPALAVELRDFLLLERTGTRYTDLGAWIYDIDVLTVGREENVAAAKADALSRWRERQSLPWLVAALMHLAPGDADVAAAIAASRGIEASSPAYYTVAWHRLRLLIGENKHEEARIELDQLLDGRPLPPGVENLMRYHAMKLVRDLDEFLRFAPRRGEFVMYLPDPRTKLDATALPLKSTNFSGDFAPTLKWRTELFQPNPRYFDEDATAVLSLFMPLPMMARVAQSDRLPPNLQRDVALAVWTRAVLLEDAEIANSIAPIVARYFPQYGAGWRAYQSAATPQQKN
;
A
#
# COMPACT_ATOMS: atom_id res chain seq x y z
N MET A 1 21.63 -11.01 -17.18
CA MET A 1 21.64 -11.76 -15.90
C MET A 1 23.09 -11.98 -15.49
N PRO A 2 23.58 -11.41 -14.38
CA PRO A 2 24.93 -11.66 -13.90
C PRO A 2 25.12 -13.16 -13.61
N ALA A 3 26.33 -13.69 -13.79
CA ALA A 3 26.67 -15.09 -13.50
C ALA A 3 26.44 -15.50 -12.03
N ALA A 4 26.21 -14.54 -11.12
CA ALA A 4 25.82 -14.78 -9.73
C ALA A 4 24.35 -15.23 -9.55
N TRP A 5 23.53 -15.25 -10.63
CA TRP A 5 22.12 -15.65 -10.59
C TRP A 5 21.88 -17.08 -11.10
N ALA A 6 22.94 -17.85 -11.41
CA ALA A 6 22.85 -19.13 -12.09
C ALA A 6 22.48 -20.34 -11.20
N THR A 7 21.70 -20.16 -10.12
CA THR A 7 21.18 -21.28 -9.31
C THR A 7 19.74 -21.08 -8.87
N GLY A 8 18.77 -21.61 -9.64
CA GLY A 8 17.42 -22.00 -9.18
C GLY A 8 16.49 -20.92 -8.57
N PRO A 9 15.21 -21.23 -8.30
CA PRO A 9 14.28 -20.26 -7.73
C PRO A 9 14.56 -20.03 -6.24
N LEU A 10 14.55 -18.77 -5.81
CA LEU A 10 14.23 -18.28 -4.45
C LEU A 10 15.28 -18.54 -3.33
N GLY A 11 16.46 -17.91 -3.42
CA GLY A 11 17.28 -17.63 -2.24
C GLY A 11 16.77 -16.39 -1.46
N PRO A 12 17.10 -16.25 -0.16
CA PRO A 12 16.78 -15.03 0.60
C PRO A 12 17.42 -13.80 -0.04
N GLU A 13 16.60 -12.82 -0.44
CA GLU A 13 17.08 -11.57 -1.05
C GLU A 13 17.32 -10.51 0.04
N ILE A 14 18.49 -9.86 0.00
CA ILE A 14 18.83 -8.78 0.93
C ILE A 14 18.33 -7.45 0.38
N ARG A 15 17.55 -6.71 1.17
CA ARG A 15 17.10 -5.35 0.86
C ARG A 15 17.85 -4.32 1.70
N PHE A 16 18.08 -3.15 1.11
CA PHE A 16 18.97 -2.11 1.67
C PHE A 16 18.26 -0.80 2.05
N PHE A 17 17.04 -0.52 1.58
CA PHE A 17 16.38 0.77 1.88
C PHE A 17 14.84 0.72 1.90
N SER A 18 14.21 -0.46 1.74
CA SER A 18 12.76 -0.71 1.92
C SER A 18 12.42 -2.20 1.83
N ARG A 19 11.30 -2.58 2.45
CA ARG A 19 10.70 -3.92 2.37
C ARG A 19 10.06 -4.19 1.00
N SER A 20 9.31 -3.24 0.48
CA SER A 20 8.49 -3.35 -0.74
C SER A 20 8.87 -2.32 -1.83
N GLY A 21 9.74 -1.37 -1.50
CA GLY A 21 9.93 -0.14 -2.26
C GLY A 21 8.85 0.92 -1.99
N GLN A 22 7.72 0.54 -1.40
CA GLN A 22 6.55 1.40 -1.18
C GLN A 22 6.39 1.85 0.28
N ASP A 23 7.13 1.24 1.20
CA ASP A 23 7.06 1.51 2.62
C ASP A 23 8.42 2.01 3.18
N PRO A 24 8.42 2.89 4.20
CA PRO A 24 9.61 3.17 5.00
C PRO A 24 10.02 1.91 5.77
N GLU A 25 11.21 1.96 6.37
CA GLU A 25 11.74 0.80 7.09
C GLU A 25 11.03 0.57 8.44
N ASP A 26 10.66 1.67 9.10
CA ASP A 26 9.90 1.73 10.34
C ASP A 26 8.75 2.74 10.17
N ASP A 27 7.55 2.22 9.98
CA ASP A 27 6.35 3.03 9.81
C ASP A 27 6.06 3.92 11.02
N LEU A 28 6.18 3.42 12.26
CA LEU A 28 5.86 4.23 13.44
C LEU A 28 6.89 5.36 13.62
N ALA A 29 8.17 5.10 13.37
CA ALA A 29 9.17 6.16 13.36
C ALA A 29 8.86 7.21 12.28
N TYR A 30 8.44 6.78 11.10
CA TYR A 30 8.04 7.65 9.99
C TYR A 30 6.88 8.58 10.39
N PHE A 31 5.79 8.03 10.94
CA PHE A 31 4.63 8.83 11.40
C PHE A 31 4.94 9.75 12.59
N ARG A 32 6.02 9.48 13.34
CA ARG A 32 6.53 10.36 14.41
C ARG A 32 7.45 11.47 13.91
N GLY A 33 7.58 11.65 12.59
CA GLY A 33 8.35 12.73 11.99
C GLY A 33 9.74 12.34 11.49
N ARG A 34 10.16 11.07 11.63
CA ARG A 34 11.44 10.58 11.10
C ARG A 34 11.26 10.09 9.66
N LEU A 35 11.00 11.01 8.73
CA LEU A 35 10.63 10.66 7.36
C LEU A 35 11.75 9.95 6.56
N GLY A 36 13.01 10.18 6.93
CA GLY A 36 14.15 9.68 6.15
C GLY A 36 14.20 10.31 4.76
N ILE A 37 14.41 9.49 3.73
CA ILE A 37 14.35 9.92 2.33
C ILE A 37 12.98 9.53 1.76
N LEU A 38 12.14 10.53 1.53
CA LEU A 38 10.85 10.38 0.86
C LEU A 38 11.07 9.88 -0.57
N ARG A 39 10.19 8.99 -1.03
CA ARG A 39 10.27 8.40 -2.36
C ARG A 39 8.93 8.51 -3.09
N PRO A 40 8.97 8.69 -4.41
CA PRO A 40 7.76 8.66 -5.22
C PRO A 40 6.95 7.38 -5.14
N THR A 41 7.60 6.26 -4.82
CA THR A 41 6.96 4.94 -4.69
C THR A 41 6.15 4.75 -3.42
N PHE A 42 6.17 5.71 -2.50
CA PHE A 42 5.41 5.60 -1.25
C PHE A 42 3.91 5.68 -1.50
N THR A 43 3.17 4.87 -0.74
CA THR A 43 1.70 4.87 -0.78
C THR A 43 1.11 6.22 -0.37
N ASP A 44 -0.07 6.56 -0.89
CA ASP A 44 -0.72 7.86 -0.68
C ASP A 44 -0.87 8.25 0.80
N ASN A 45 -1.15 7.29 1.70
CA ASN A 45 -1.24 7.55 3.14
C ASN A 45 0.10 8.00 3.75
N ARG A 46 1.23 7.53 3.20
CA ARG A 46 2.57 7.93 3.62
C ARG A 46 2.98 9.25 3.00
N LEU A 47 2.59 9.50 1.75
CA LEU A 47 2.74 10.82 1.13
C LEU A 47 1.94 11.87 1.91
N TYR A 48 0.67 11.61 2.23
CA TYR A 48 -0.15 12.46 3.10
C TYR A 48 0.55 12.74 4.44
N ALA A 49 1.06 11.71 5.11
CA ALA A 49 1.75 11.86 6.38
C ALA A 49 3.01 12.75 6.25
N ALA A 50 3.82 12.56 5.19
CA ALA A 50 4.98 13.41 4.94
C ALA A 50 4.60 14.88 4.70
N TYR A 51 3.58 15.14 3.87
CA TYR A 51 3.09 16.49 3.62
C TYR A 51 2.70 17.18 4.93
N ARG A 52 1.89 16.50 5.74
CA ARG A 52 1.42 17.00 7.03
C ARG A 52 2.57 17.24 8.03
N ILE A 53 3.53 16.32 8.10
CA ILE A 53 4.72 16.44 8.97
C ILE A 53 5.62 17.62 8.54
N MET A 54 5.81 17.82 7.24
CA MET A 54 6.57 18.96 6.71
C MET A 54 5.91 20.32 6.97
N LEU A 55 4.60 20.34 7.22
CA LEU A 55 3.87 21.52 7.71
C LEU A 55 3.95 21.69 9.25
N GLY A 56 4.75 20.88 9.94
CA GLY A 56 4.95 20.97 11.38
C GLY A 56 3.84 20.33 12.22
N ARG A 57 3.06 19.42 11.63
CA ARG A 57 2.02 18.65 12.35
C ARG A 57 2.53 17.26 12.73
N SER A 58 1.91 16.65 13.73
CA SER A 58 2.26 15.32 14.23
C SER A 58 1.07 14.36 14.21
N PHE A 59 1.37 13.07 14.34
CA PHE A 59 0.39 12.01 14.57
C PHE A 59 0.61 11.38 15.94
N SER A 60 -0.46 10.97 16.61
CA SER A 60 -0.40 9.99 17.69
C SER A 60 -0.16 8.59 17.13
N ASP A 61 0.36 7.68 17.97
CA ASP A 61 0.55 6.28 17.60
C ASP A 61 -0.77 5.61 17.16
N GLU A 62 -1.91 6.03 17.72
CA GLU A 62 -3.23 5.49 17.35
C GLU A 62 -3.63 5.94 15.95
N GLN A 63 -3.45 7.23 15.63
CA GLN A 63 -3.71 7.75 14.28
C GLN A 63 -2.77 7.12 13.24
N ALA A 64 -1.49 6.91 13.59
CA ALA A 64 -0.55 6.19 12.73
C ALA A 64 -1.03 4.77 12.43
N LYS A 65 -1.48 4.03 13.45
CA LYS A 65 -2.04 2.68 13.28
C LYS A 65 -3.30 2.69 12.42
N GLN A 66 -4.21 3.65 12.60
CA GLN A 66 -5.40 3.78 11.77
C GLN A 66 -5.05 3.96 10.28
N LEU A 67 -4.04 4.78 9.97
CA LEU A 67 -3.57 4.99 8.60
C LEU A 67 -2.83 3.79 8.01
N LEU A 68 -2.20 2.95 8.85
CA LEU A 68 -1.47 1.75 8.44
C LEU A 68 -2.37 0.52 8.26
N ALA A 69 -3.45 0.43 9.05
CA ALA A 69 -4.38 -0.72 9.05
C ALA A 69 -5.18 -0.88 7.74
N HIS A 70 -4.90 -0.05 6.74
CA HIS A 70 -5.72 0.18 5.54
C HIS A 70 -7.09 0.76 5.90
N CYS A 71 -7.58 1.68 5.07
CA CYS A 71 -8.87 2.28 5.32
C CYS A 71 -10.00 1.29 5.07
N CYS A 72 -10.95 1.33 6.00
CA CYS A 72 -12.12 0.48 6.06
C CYS A 72 -11.76 -0.96 6.44
N ASP A 73 -12.54 -1.57 7.33
CA ASP A 73 -12.46 -3.00 7.58
C ASP A 73 -12.29 -3.71 6.23
N ALA A 74 -11.31 -4.64 6.13
CA ALA A 74 -11.21 -5.50 4.96
C ALA A 74 -12.63 -5.95 4.63
N PRO A 75 -13.14 -5.73 3.40
CA PRO A 75 -14.52 -6.01 3.09
C PRO A 75 -14.79 -7.42 3.60
N ASP A 76 -15.63 -7.53 4.63
CA ASP A 76 -15.98 -8.78 5.28
C ASP A 76 -16.12 -9.81 4.17
N ILE A 77 -15.29 -10.86 4.18
CA ILE A 77 -15.17 -11.73 3.01
C ILE A 77 -16.60 -12.12 2.63
N PRO A 78 -17.10 -11.72 1.43
CA PRO A 78 -18.50 -11.91 1.08
C PRO A 78 -18.93 -13.37 1.24
N SER A 79 -17.97 -14.30 1.13
CA SER A 79 -18.16 -15.73 1.35
C SER A 79 -18.87 -16.06 2.64
N ASP A 80 -18.57 -15.42 3.78
CA ASP A 80 -19.07 -15.92 5.07
C ASP A 80 -20.54 -15.56 5.30
N ALA A 81 -20.91 -14.32 4.98
CA ALA A 81 -22.29 -13.86 5.05
C ALA A 81 -23.18 -14.57 4.01
N VAL A 82 -22.68 -14.71 2.78
CA VAL A 82 -23.35 -15.44 1.69
C VAL A 82 -23.49 -16.93 2.02
N THR A 83 -22.43 -17.56 2.54
CA THR A 83 -22.44 -18.97 2.98
C THR A 83 -23.41 -19.18 4.13
N SER A 84 -23.43 -18.29 5.12
CA SER A 84 -24.41 -18.33 6.22
C SER A 84 -25.85 -18.26 5.70
N TRP A 85 -26.14 -17.36 4.76
CA TRP A 85 -27.46 -17.27 4.12
C TRP A 85 -27.80 -18.56 3.36
N ASN A 86 -26.90 -19.01 2.48
CA ASN A 86 -27.09 -20.21 1.66
C ASN A 86 -27.31 -21.48 2.50
N ASN A 87 -26.60 -21.61 3.62
CA ASN A 87 -26.76 -22.73 4.55
C ASN A 87 -28.12 -22.74 5.24
N LEU A 88 -28.68 -21.59 5.59
CA LEU A 88 -30.03 -21.50 6.16
C LEU A 88 -31.09 -21.78 5.11
N ARG A 89 -30.94 -21.20 3.91
CA ARG A 89 -31.83 -21.41 2.76
C ARG A 89 -31.93 -22.88 2.35
N LYS A 90 -30.80 -23.59 2.30
CA LYS A 90 -30.74 -25.03 1.95
C LYS A 90 -31.61 -25.89 2.88
N ARG A 91 -31.72 -25.52 4.17
CA ARG A 91 -32.58 -26.24 5.13
C ARG A 91 -34.08 -26.06 4.82
N MET A 92 -34.47 -24.96 4.17
CA MET A 92 -35.87 -24.59 3.93
C MET A 92 -36.38 -24.98 2.54
N LEU A 93 -35.56 -24.79 1.51
CA LEU A 93 -35.95 -25.04 0.12
C LEU A 93 -35.50 -26.40 -0.41
N GLY A 94 -34.56 -27.06 0.26
CA GLY A 94 -33.87 -28.26 -0.25
C GLY A 94 -32.57 -27.90 -0.99
N ALA A 95 -31.95 -28.88 -1.64
CA ALA A 95 -30.65 -28.76 -2.31
C ALA A 95 -30.70 -28.07 -3.69
N THR A 96 -31.45 -26.97 -3.81
CA THR A 96 -31.42 -26.15 -5.03
C THR A 96 -30.25 -25.15 -4.90
N PRO A 97 -29.24 -25.18 -5.79
CA PRO A 97 -28.16 -24.22 -5.73
C PRO A 97 -28.71 -22.79 -5.79
N ALA A 98 -28.17 -21.87 -4.98
CA ALA A 98 -28.29 -20.46 -5.33
C ALA A 98 -27.57 -20.30 -6.67
N LYS A 99 -28.12 -19.52 -7.60
CA LYS A 99 -27.30 -19.08 -8.73
C LYS A 99 -26.09 -18.39 -8.12
N GLU A 100 -24.88 -18.84 -8.48
CA GLU A 100 -23.68 -18.17 -8.02
C GLU A 100 -23.69 -16.76 -8.58
N ASN A 101 -23.79 -15.84 -7.64
CA ASN A 101 -23.90 -14.43 -7.87
C ASN A 101 -22.46 -13.91 -8.12
N THR A 102 -22.21 -13.40 -9.34
CA THR A 102 -20.98 -12.68 -9.67
C THR A 102 -21.01 -11.25 -9.12
N PRO A 103 -20.07 -10.84 -8.25
CA PRO A 103 -20.27 -9.76 -7.29
C PRO A 103 -20.38 -8.31 -7.85
N PHE A 104 -20.47 -8.10 -9.17
CA PHE A 104 -20.40 -6.76 -9.75
C PHE A 104 -21.51 -6.51 -10.78
N ARG A 105 -22.50 -5.68 -10.40
CA ARG A 105 -23.45 -5.05 -11.32
C ARG A 105 -22.78 -3.89 -12.05
N GLN A 106 -22.95 -3.79 -13.36
CA GLN A 106 -22.59 -2.57 -14.10
C GLN A 106 -23.59 -1.45 -13.73
N ARG A 107 -23.08 -0.31 -13.27
CA ARG A 107 -23.86 0.86 -12.85
C ARG A 107 -23.60 2.04 -13.79
N PRO A 108 -24.50 3.04 -13.83
CA PRO A 108 -24.19 4.36 -14.39
C PRO A 108 -22.88 4.90 -13.82
N GLU A 109 -22.18 5.71 -14.61
CA GLU A 109 -20.85 6.25 -14.26
C GLU A 109 -20.87 6.98 -12.91
N GLU A 110 -21.94 7.75 -12.67
CA GLU A 110 -22.18 8.54 -11.47
C GLU A 110 -22.31 7.67 -10.21
N MET A 111 -22.73 6.42 -10.36
CA MET A 111 -22.98 5.47 -9.26
C MET A 111 -21.84 4.46 -9.07
N ARG A 112 -20.82 4.49 -9.93
CA ARG A 112 -19.74 3.50 -9.93
C ARG A 112 -18.97 3.43 -8.61
N PHE A 113 -18.79 4.55 -7.93
CA PHE A 113 -18.07 4.63 -6.64
C PHE A 113 -18.98 4.40 -5.41
N PHE A 114 -20.30 4.29 -5.62
CA PHE A 114 -21.31 4.24 -4.56
C PHE A 114 -22.13 2.95 -4.61
N ASP A 115 -21.61 1.93 -5.28
CA ASP A 115 -22.35 0.70 -5.48
C ASP A 115 -22.70 0.05 -4.14
N VAL A 116 -23.98 -0.28 -4.00
CA VAL A 116 -24.59 -0.93 -2.83
C VAL A 116 -25.00 -2.36 -3.14
N SER A 117 -24.43 -2.96 -4.20
CA SER A 117 -24.61 -4.38 -4.54
C SER A 117 -24.43 -5.24 -3.30
N CYS A 118 -25.54 -5.84 -2.87
CA CYS A 118 -25.77 -6.51 -1.59
C CYS A 118 -24.52 -6.82 -0.77
N PHE A 119 -24.05 -5.83 -0.01
CA PHE A 119 -22.94 -6.01 0.92
C PHE A 119 -23.25 -7.09 1.95
N PRO A 120 -22.24 -7.65 2.66
CA PRO A 120 -22.42 -8.67 3.69
C PRO A 120 -23.57 -8.39 4.67
N ASN A 121 -23.84 -7.13 4.98
CA ASN A 121 -24.94 -6.70 5.85
C ASN A 121 -26.35 -7.05 5.31
N ALA A 122 -26.56 -7.04 3.99
CA ALA A 122 -27.83 -7.46 3.38
C ALA A 122 -28.09 -8.95 3.66
N TYR A 123 -27.08 -9.80 3.43
CA TYR A 123 -27.15 -11.24 3.73
C TYR A 123 -27.30 -11.52 5.23
N ARG A 124 -26.60 -10.77 6.09
CA ARG A 124 -26.75 -10.86 7.56
C ARG A 124 -28.16 -10.52 8.01
N ASN A 125 -28.74 -9.43 7.50
CA ASN A 125 -30.10 -9.02 7.82
C ASN A 125 -31.12 -10.07 7.35
N SER A 126 -30.98 -10.60 6.13
CA SER A 126 -31.82 -11.69 5.61
C SER A 126 -31.72 -12.94 6.47
N ALA A 127 -30.50 -13.34 6.86
CA ALA A 127 -30.27 -14.49 7.74
C ALA A 127 -30.86 -14.29 9.15
N ALA A 128 -30.70 -13.10 9.74
CA ALA A 128 -31.26 -12.76 11.04
C ALA A 128 -32.79 -12.79 11.01
N THR A 129 -33.39 -12.20 9.97
CA THR A 129 -34.85 -12.19 9.78
C THR A 129 -35.38 -13.61 9.59
N LEU A 130 -34.72 -14.43 8.77
CA LEU A 130 -35.10 -15.84 8.58
C LEU A 130 -35.06 -16.62 9.89
N ARG A 131 -34.00 -16.45 10.70
CA ARG A 131 -33.92 -17.09 12.03
C ARG A 131 -35.08 -16.66 12.93
N ALA A 132 -35.44 -15.38 12.94
CA ALA A 132 -36.58 -14.88 13.70
C ALA A 132 -37.91 -15.49 13.24
N ARG A 133 -38.14 -15.60 11.92
CA ARG A 133 -39.37 -16.22 11.37
C ARG A 133 -39.43 -17.71 11.60
N ILE A 134 -38.30 -18.43 11.53
CA ILE A 134 -38.20 -19.84 11.93
C ILE A 134 -38.56 -20.02 13.39
N ALA A 135 -38.07 -19.16 14.29
CA ALA A 135 -38.38 -19.23 15.71
C ALA A 135 -39.88 -18.96 15.99
N GLN A 136 -40.50 -18.07 15.23
CA GLN A 136 -41.91 -17.67 15.43
C GLN A 136 -42.92 -18.65 14.81
N HIS A 137 -42.60 -19.25 13.65
CA HIS A 137 -43.57 -19.99 12.84
C HIS A 137 -43.16 -21.44 12.54
N GLY A 138 -41.94 -21.84 12.94
CA GLY A 138 -41.40 -23.17 12.71
C GLY A 138 -40.71 -23.32 11.35
N ALA A 139 -39.68 -24.16 11.33
CA ALA A 139 -38.81 -24.37 10.17
C ALA A 139 -39.50 -25.10 9.00
N SER A 140 -40.56 -25.88 9.27
CA SER A 140 -41.36 -26.58 8.25
C SER A 140 -42.53 -25.76 7.70
N SER A 141 -42.70 -24.51 8.13
CA SER A 141 -43.84 -23.68 7.75
C SER A 141 -43.81 -23.32 6.25
N PRO A 142 -44.89 -23.61 5.49
CA PRO A 142 -45.01 -23.17 4.10
C PRO A 142 -44.92 -21.64 3.95
N LEU A 143 -45.35 -20.88 4.96
CA LEU A 143 -45.28 -19.42 4.96
C LEU A 143 -43.84 -18.90 5.13
N VAL A 144 -43.02 -19.59 5.92
CA VAL A 144 -41.58 -19.28 6.04
C VAL A 144 -40.85 -19.66 4.76
N ARG A 145 -41.22 -20.78 4.13
CA ARG A 145 -40.72 -21.15 2.80
C ARG A 145 -41.02 -20.06 1.76
N GLU A 146 -42.26 -19.57 1.74
CA GLU A 146 -42.68 -18.48 0.86
C GLU A 146 -41.90 -17.17 1.12
N TRP A 147 -41.63 -16.85 2.39
CA TRP A 147 -40.78 -15.71 2.74
C TRP A 147 -39.37 -15.84 2.14
N VAL A 148 -38.76 -17.03 2.19
CA VAL A 148 -37.41 -17.27 1.63
C VAL A 148 -37.41 -17.09 0.11
N ILE A 149 -38.47 -17.53 -0.60
CA ILE A 149 -38.61 -17.32 -2.05
C ILE A 149 -38.62 -15.83 -2.38
N GLY A 150 -39.38 -15.03 -1.62
CA GLY A 150 -39.39 -13.58 -1.77
C GLY A 150 -38.01 -12.96 -1.53
N GLN A 151 -37.29 -13.41 -0.49
CA GLN A 151 -35.97 -12.88 -0.17
C GLN A 151 -34.91 -13.25 -1.21
N ASP A 152 -34.99 -14.45 -1.80
CA ASP A 152 -34.17 -14.84 -2.94
C ASP A 152 -34.40 -13.91 -4.13
N ALA A 153 -35.66 -13.59 -4.45
CA ALA A 153 -35.99 -12.66 -5.53
C ALA A 153 -35.39 -11.26 -5.29
N VAL A 154 -35.34 -10.78 -4.04
CA VAL A 154 -34.62 -9.54 -3.70
C VAL A 154 -33.12 -9.67 -4.00
N LEU A 155 -32.49 -10.76 -3.55
CA LEU A 155 -31.04 -10.96 -3.70
C LEU A 155 -30.61 -11.26 -5.14
N LEU A 156 -31.51 -11.71 -6.01
CA LEU A 156 -31.25 -11.82 -7.45
C LEU A 156 -31.11 -10.44 -8.11
N ASN A 157 -31.72 -9.40 -7.55
CA ASN A 157 -31.65 -8.04 -8.08
C ASN A 157 -30.34 -7.29 -7.75
N CYS A 158 -29.45 -7.90 -6.94
CA CYS A 158 -28.15 -7.31 -6.60
C CYS A 158 -27.24 -7.14 -7.83
N GLU A 159 -27.36 -8.03 -8.83
CA GLU A 159 -26.42 -8.12 -9.96
C GLU A 159 -27.01 -7.65 -11.28
N THR A 160 -28.26 -8.01 -11.50
CA THR A 160 -29.00 -7.68 -12.71
C THR A 160 -30.47 -7.55 -12.37
N ASP A 161 -31.20 -6.79 -13.17
CA ASP A 161 -32.64 -6.71 -13.05
C ASP A 161 -33.26 -8.11 -13.20
N SER A 162 -33.89 -8.55 -12.12
CA SER A 162 -34.51 -9.85 -11.98
C SER A 162 -35.98 -9.68 -11.61
N PRO A 163 -36.81 -10.72 -11.76
CA PRO A 163 -38.20 -10.66 -11.32
C PRO A 163 -38.33 -10.16 -9.87
N LEU A 164 -39.34 -9.33 -9.63
CA LEU A 164 -39.67 -8.84 -8.29
C LEU A 164 -40.35 -9.95 -7.48
N PRO A 165 -40.31 -9.90 -6.14
CA PRO A 165 -41.11 -10.79 -5.31
C PRO A 165 -42.61 -10.63 -5.61
N ASP A 166 -43.34 -11.74 -5.77
CA ASP A 166 -44.79 -11.71 -6.03
C ASP A 166 -45.59 -11.14 -4.85
N GLU A 167 -46.70 -10.48 -5.12
CA GLU A 167 -47.62 -10.03 -4.06
C GLU A 167 -48.38 -11.22 -3.43
N LEU A 168 -48.67 -11.11 -2.14
CA LEU A 168 -49.35 -12.17 -1.37
C LEU A 168 -50.65 -11.64 -0.73
N PRO A 169 -51.70 -11.35 -1.51
CA PRO A 169 -52.93 -10.71 -1.02
C PRO A 169 -53.71 -11.56 -0.01
N ASN A 170 -53.53 -12.88 -0.03
CA ASN A 170 -54.20 -13.83 0.86
C ASN A 170 -53.33 -14.32 2.02
N ALA A 171 -52.13 -13.76 2.21
CA ALA A 171 -51.23 -14.15 3.30
C ALA A 171 -51.60 -13.52 4.65
N PRO A 172 -51.12 -14.08 5.77
CA PRO A 172 -51.22 -13.45 7.09
C PRO A 172 -50.51 -12.09 7.14
N THR A 173 -50.96 -11.21 8.05
CA THR A 173 -50.47 -9.82 8.18
C THR A 173 -48.96 -9.72 8.28
N TRP A 174 -48.30 -10.59 9.05
CA TRP A 174 -46.84 -10.56 9.21
C TRP A 174 -46.09 -10.82 7.89
N LEU A 175 -46.58 -11.75 7.06
CA LEU A 175 -45.93 -12.10 5.80
C LEU A 175 -46.21 -11.04 4.74
N LYS A 176 -47.39 -10.40 4.78
CA LYS A 176 -47.69 -9.23 3.94
C LYS A 176 -46.73 -8.07 4.24
N ALA A 177 -46.49 -7.77 5.52
CA ALA A 177 -45.57 -6.71 5.92
C ALA A 177 -44.12 -7.01 5.49
N ASP A 178 -43.67 -8.25 5.65
CA ASP A 178 -42.36 -8.70 5.16
C ASP A 178 -42.25 -8.66 3.63
N ARG A 179 -43.29 -9.08 2.91
CA ARG A 179 -43.30 -9.06 1.44
C ARG A 179 -43.29 -7.62 0.91
N ALA A 180 -43.99 -6.69 1.56
CA ALA A 180 -43.93 -5.27 1.21
C ALA A 180 -42.49 -4.72 1.33
N TYR A 181 -41.80 -5.06 2.43
CA TYR A 181 -40.39 -4.71 2.60
C TYR A 181 -39.50 -5.34 1.52
N GLN A 182 -39.69 -6.63 1.21
CA GLN A 182 -38.94 -7.33 0.17
C GLN A 182 -39.12 -6.67 -1.21
N ILE A 183 -40.35 -6.32 -1.58
CA ILE A 183 -40.64 -5.64 -2.86
C ILE A 183 -39.95 -4.27 -2.90
N ALA A 184 -40.07 -3.46 -1.85
CA ALA A 184 -39.41 -2.16 -1.76
C ALA A 184 -37.87 -2.27 -1.88
N ALA A 185 -37.27 -3.27 -1.20
CA ALA A 185 -35.84 -3.54 -1.28
C ALA A 185 -35.40 -4.01 -2.68
N ALA A 186 -36.22 -4.82 -3.35
CA ALA A 186 -35.93 -5.23 -4.73
C ALA A 186 -35.88 -4.04 -5.70
N TYR A 187 -36.82 -3.08 -5.58
CA TYR A 187 -36.76 -1.84 -6.37
C TYR A 187 -35.50 -1.02 -6.07
N PHE A 188 -35.07 -0.93 -4.80
CA PHE A 188 -33.83 -0.24 -4.44
C PHE A 188 -32.61 -0.87 -5.13
N TYR A 189 -32.49 -2.22 -5.13
CA TYR A 189 -31.38 -2.90 -5.79
C TYR A 189 -31.39 -2.77 -7.32
N ARG A 190 -32.60 -2.61 -7.90
CA ARG A 190 -32.82 -2.30 -9.31
C ARG A 190 -32.53 -0.85 -9.71
N LEU A 191 -32.09 0.00 -8.77
CA LEU A 191 -31.87 1.45 -8.97
C LEU A 191 -33.15 2.26 -9.18
N ASP A 192 -34.34 1.68 -9.00
CA ASP A 192 -35.58 2.44 -9.05
C ASP A 192 -35.84 3.09 -7.69
N TYR A 193 -35.05 4.12 -7.40
CA TYR A 193 -35.07 4.81 -6.11
C TYR A 193 -36.37 5.57 -5.89
N ALA A 194 -37.01 6.06 -6.95
CA ALA A 194 -38.31 6.72 -6.87
C ALA A 194 -39.38 5.75 -6.36
N ARG A 195 -39.50 4.56 -6.98
CA ARG A 195 -40.48 3.56 -6.56
C ARG A 195 -40.14 2.95 -5.21
N ALA A 196 -38.87 2.64 -4.95
CA ALA A 196 -38.43 2.13 -3.66
C ALA A 196 -38.76 3.12 -2.53
N ARG A 197 -38.46 4.41 -2.71
CA ARG A 197 -38.77 5.46 -1.73
C ARG A 197 -40.26 5.53 -1.43
N GLN A 198 -41.11 5.46 -2.45
CA GLN A 198 -42.56 5.46 -2.26
C GLN A 198 -43.00 4.29 -1.37
N LEU A 199 -42.58 3.06 -1.71
CA LEU A 199 -42.97 1.86 -0.99
C LEU A 199 -42.43 1.85 0.46
N PHE A 200 -41.19 2.28 0.67
CA PHE A 200 -40.65 2.43 2.02
C PHE A 200 -41.37 3.52 2.81
N ALA A 201 -41.81 4.62 2.17
CA ALA A 201 -42.60 5.64 2.86
C ALA A 201 -43.99 5.12 3.28
N GLU A 202 -44.61 4.25 2.48
CA GLU A 202 -45.86 3.57 2.84
C GLU A 202 -45.65 2.67 4.07
N ILE A 203 -44.60 1.83 4.06
CA ILE A 203 -44.24 0.97 5.20
C ILE A 203 -43.90 1.81 6.45
N GLY A 204 -43.21 2.94 6.28
CA GLY A 204 -42.82 3.82 7.37
C GLY A 204 -43.98 4.54 8.06
N ARG A 205 -45.14 4.68 7.38
CA ARG A 205 -46.38 5.22 7.96
C ARG A 205 -47.20 4.16 8.69
N ASP A 206 -47.00 2.88 8.38
CA ASP A 206 -47.71 1.78 9.03
C ASP A 206 -47.08 1.44 10.39
N ALA A 207 -47.72 1.90 11.46
CA ALA A 207 -47.29 1.63 12.84
C ALA A 207 -47.39 0.15 13.25
N SER A 208 -48.10 -0.68 12.48
CA SER A 208 -48.19 -2.12 12.72
C SER A 208 -47.08 -2.92 12.04
N SER A 209 -46.32 -2.29 11.14
CA SER A 209 -45.23 -2.96 10.42
C SER A 209 -43.99 -3.12 11.28
N PRO A 210 -43.40 -4.33 11.37
CA PRO A 210 -42.12 -4.51 12.06
C PRO A 210 -40.96 -3.79 11.35
N TRP A 211 -41.17 -3.33 10.12
CA TRP A 211 -40.18 -2.63 9.29
C TRP A 211 -40.29 -1.11 9.37
N GLN A 212 -41.22 -0.56 10.16
CA GLN A 212 -41.54 0.86 10.15
C GLN A 212 -40.29 1.76 10.27
N LYS A 213 -39.47 1.55 11.31
CA LYS A 213 -38.26 2.35 11.55
C LYS A 213 -37.20 2.17 10.47
N THR A 214 -36.94 0.91 10.10
CA THR A 214 -36.02 0.58 9.00
C THR A 214 -36.45 1.25 7.71
N ALA A 215 -37.73 1.19 7.35
CA ALA A 215 -38.27 1.77 6.12
C ALA A 215 -38.13 3.30 6.11
N ARG A 216 -38.36 3.97 7.24
CA ARG A 216 -38.12 5.41 7.38
C ARG A 216 -36.66 5.78 7.16
N TYR A 217 -35.71 4.98 7.65
CA TYR A 217 -34.29 5.13 7.31
C TYR A 217 -33.99 4.84 5.83
N LEU A 218 -34.60 3.80 5.25
CA LEU A 218 -34.42 3.46 3.84
C LEU A 218 -34.99 4.51 2.87
N VAL A 219 -36.01 5.28 3.28
CA VAL A 219 -36.46 6.47 2.53
C VAL A 219 -35.32 7.48 2.34
N ALA A 220 -34.52 7.73 3.39
CA ALA A 220 -33.37 8.63 3.30
C ALA A 220 -32.27 8.06 2.38
N ARG A 221 -32.00 6.74 2.47
CA ARG A 221 -31.06 6.08 1.53
C ARG A 221 -31.52 6.19 0.08
N CYS A 222 -32.80 5.96 -0.21
CA CYS A 222 -33.33 6.12 -1.56
C CYS A 222 -33.18 7.56 -2.05
N ALA A 223 -33.46 8.55 -1.21
CA ALA A 223 -33.32 9.96 -1.57
C ALA A 223 -31.87 10.33 -1.89
N VAL A 224 -30.91 9.90 -1.06
CA VAL A 224 -29.48 10.12 -1.30
C VAL A 224 -29.05 9.47 -2.61
N HIS A 225 -29.41 8.21 -2.84
CA HIS A 225 -29.04 7.51 -4.06
C HIS A 225 -29.64 8.14 -5.34
N ALA A 226 -30.91 8.56 -5.30
CA ALA A 226 -31.53 9.30 -6.41
C ALA A 226 -30.80 10.63 -6.68
N ALA A 227 -30.38 11.33 -5.62
CA ALA A 227 -29.62 12.58 -5.76
C ALA A 227 -28.22 12.36 -6.36
N ILE A 228 -27.56 11.23 -6.07
CA ILE A 228 -26.26 10.88 -6.65
C ILE A 228 -26.40 10.57 -8.14
N GLU A 229 -27.43 9.81 -8.51
CA GLU A 229 -27.67 9.38 -9.89
C GLU A 229 -28.06 10.55 -10.79
N GLU A 230 -29.04 11.35 -10.38
CA GLU A 230 -29.58 12.41 -11.24
C GLU A 230 -28.92 13.79 -11.04
N LYS A 231 -28.29 14.03 -9.88
CA LYS A 231 -27.64 15.30 -9.50
C LYS A 231 -28.54 16.54 -9.63
N ALA A 232 -29.86 16.37 -9.61
CA ALA A 232 -30.81 17.48 -9.69
C ALA A 232 -30.84 18.28 -8.37
N PRO A 233 -30.82 19.63 -8.39
CA PRO A 233 -30.79 20.46 -7.17
C PRO A 233 -31.92 20.14 -6.18
N LYS A 234 -33.12 19.86 -6.70
CA LYS A 234 -34.27 19.47 -5.87
C LYS A 234 -34.04 18.13 -5.16
N LEU A 235 -33.51 17.14 -5.86
CA LEU A 235 -33.24 15.81 -5.27
C LEU A 235 -32.14 15.89 -4.20
N ILE A 236 -31.12 16.72 -4.42
CA ILE A 236 -30.08 16.98 -3.42
C ILE A 236 -30.70 17.63 -2.16
N ALA A 237 -31.57 18.62 -2.33
CA ALA A 237 -32.27 19.25 -1.19
C ALA A 237 -33.19 18.26 -0.45
N ASP A 238 -33.95 17.44 -1.20
CA ASP A 238 -34.81 16.41 -0.63
C ASP A 238 -34.01 15.32 0.12
N ALA A 239 -32.82 14.96 -0.39
CA ALA A 239 -31.92 14.03 0.24
C ALA A 239 -31.33 14.60 1.53
N GLN A 240 -30.89 15.86 1.51
CA GLN A 240 -30.39 16.54 2.70
C GLN A 240 -31.46 16.58 3.80
N HIS A 241 -32.69 16.97 3.45
CA HIS A 241 -33.80 16.98 4.40
C HIS A 241 -34.07 15.59 4.98
N ALA A 242 -34.04 14.54 4.16
CA ALA A 242 -34.25 13.18 4.64
C ALA A 242 -33.12 12.71 5.58
N VAL A 243 -31.88 13.12 5.34
CA VAL A 243 -30.75 12.85 6.25
C VAL A 243 -30.92 13.60 7.58
N ASP A 244 -31.37 14.86 7.55
CA ASP A 244 -31.62 15.65 8.76
C ASP A 244 -32.72 15.02 9.63
N VAL A 245 -33.74 14.44 9.02
CA VAL A 245 -34.77 13.67 9.73
C VAL A 245 -34.17 12.47 10.43
N VAL A 246 -33.30 11.68 9.77
CA VAL A 246 -32.62 10.55 10.42
C VAL A 246 -31.74 11.00 11.60
N ALA A 247 -31.12 12.17 11.49
CA ALA A 247 -30.28 12.72 12.56
C ALA A 247 -31.08 13.18 13.78
N THR A 248 -32.25 13.81 13.56
CA THR A 248 -32.98 14.56 14.58
C THR A 248 -34.19 13.83 15.17
N ASP A 249 -34.79 12.90 14.42
CA ASP A 249 -35.99 12.21 14.87
C ASP A 249 -35.70 11.26 16.06
N PRO A 250 -36.39 11.41 17.21
CA PRO A 250 -36.20 10.54 18.37
C PRO A 250 -36.49 9.06 18.09
N ASP A 251 -37.46 8.75 17.22
CA ASP A 251 -37.88 7.37 16.92
C ASP A 251 -36.84 6.62 16.09
N LEU A 252 -35.97 7.35 15.39
CA LEU A 252 -34.87 6.82 14.57
C LEU A 252 -33.52 6.82 15.31
N GLY A 253 -33.54 6.86 16.65
CA GLY A 253 -32.32 6.89 17.46
C GLY A 253 -31.31 5.77 17.15
N GLU A 254 -31.77 4.58 16.73
CA GLU A 254 -30.90 3.46 16.32
C GLU A 254 -30.15 3.71 15.00
N TYR A 255 -30.66 4.60 14.14
CA TYR A 255 -30.06 4.99 12.87
C TYR A 255 -29.34 6.33 12.91
N ARG A 256 -29.32 7.02 14.06
CA ARG A 256 -28.70 8.35 14.19
C ARG A 256 -27.23 8.37 13.78
N ALA A 257 -26.50 7.27 14.05
CA ALA A 257 -25.10 7.12 13.65
C ALA A 257 -24.90 6.95 12.12
N GLU A 258 -25.96 6.64 11.38
CA GLU A 258 -25.92 6.49 9.92
C GLU A 258 -26.13 7.82 9.18
N ALA A 259 -26.78 8.81 9.81
CA ALA A 259 -26.99 10.13 9.22
C ALA A 259 -25.69 10.81 8.73
N PRO A 260 -24.60 10.90 9.52
CA PRO A 260 -23.35 11.51 9.03
C PRO A 260 -22.72 10.74 7.86
N LYS A 261 -22.91 9.41 7.77
CA LYS A 261 -22.42 8.60 6.64
C LYS A 261 -23.20 8.92 5.37
N LEU A 262 -24.53 9.05 5.47
CA LEU A 262 -25.39 9.47 4.36
C LEU A 262 -25.11 10.90 3.90
N ALA A 263 -24.87 11.82 4.84
CA ALA A 263 -24.46 13.19 4.53
C ALA A 263 -23.12 13.23 3.79
N ALA A 264 -22.12 12.47 4.25
CA ALA A 264 -20.82 12.38 3.61
C ALA A 264 -20.92 11.81 2.18
N LEU A 265 -21.72 10.75 2.01
CA LEU A 265 -22.01 10.15 0.72
C LEU A 265 -22.66 11.14 -0.26
N LEU A 266 -23.70 11.87 0.19
CA LEU A 266 -24.36 12.89 -0.62
C LEU A 266 -23.38 14.01 -1.00
N ALA A 267 -22.58 14.50 -0.04
CA ALA A 267 -21.61 15.55 -0.28
C ALA A 267 -20.53 15.15 -1.30
N PHE A 268 -20.04 13.92 -1.22
CA PHE A 268 -19.05 13.38 -2.17
C PHE A 268 -19.58 13.47 -3.60
N ALA A 269 -20.81 13.02 -3.84
CA ALA A 269 -21.37 12.98 -5.18
C ALA A 269 -21.87 14.34 -5.71
N ALA A 270 -22.55 15.11 -4.85
CA ALA A 270 -23.25 16.31 -5.26
C ALA A 270 -22.33 17.54 -5.34
N ARG A 271 -21.27 17.58 -4.53
CA ARG A 271 -20.36 18.73 -4.40
C ARG A 271 -18.90 18.28 -4.24
N PRO A 272 -18.36 17.49 -5.19
CA PRO A 272 -17.05 16.84 -5.04
C PRO A 272 -15.90 17.81 -4.77
N GLN A 273 -15.89 18.98 -5.41
CA GLN A 273 -14.83 19.99 -5.24
C GLN A 273 -14.84 20.60 -3.84
N GLU A 274 -16.02 21.04 -3.39
CA GLU A 274 -16.20 21.58 -2.04
C GLU A 274 -15.89 20.52 -0.99
N ARG A 275 -16.29 19.27 -1.24
CA ARG A 275 -16.03 18.15 -0.35
C ARG A 275 -14.54 17.83 -0.25
N ALA A 276 -13.79 17.88 -1.35
CA ALA A 276 -12.34 17.71 -1.32
C ALA A 276 -11.66 18.80 -0.48
N LEU A 277 -12.08 20.07 -0.63
CA LEU A 277 -11.59 21.20 0.16
C LEU A 277 -11.95 21.10 1.65
N GLU A 278 -13.13 20.56 1.99
CA GLU A 278 -13.51 20.27 3.38
C GLU A 278 -12.63 19.18 3.99
N LEU A 279 -12.40 18.09 3.25
CA LEU A 279 -11.58 16.98 3.69
C LEU A 279 -10.12 17.38 3.84
N GLU A 280 -9.54 18.16 2.91
CA GLU A 280 -8.19 18.69 3.06
C GLU A 280 -8.07 19.52 4.35
N ARG A 281 -9.03 20.42 4.60
CA ARG A 281 -9.04 21.24 5.82
C ARG A 281 -9.07 20.36 7.08
N ALA A 282 -9.89 19.31 7.11
CA ALA A 282 -9.94 18.36 8.23
C ALA A 282 -8.64 17.56 8.38
N LEU A 283 -8.07 17.07 7.27
CA LEU A 283 -6.83 16.30 7.24
C LEU A 283 -5.58 17.14 7.60
N LEU A 284 -5.63 18.47 7.42
CA LEU A 284 -4.56 19.41 7.76
C LEU A 284 -4.80 20.18 9.08
N ALA A 285 -5.97 20.06 9.71
CA ALA A 285 -6.28 20.65 11.00
C ALA A 285 -5.37 20.10 12.13
N PRO A 286 -5.12 20.85 13.23
CA PRO A 286 -4.34 20.34 14.37
C PRO A 286 -4.91 19.02 14.93
N ASP A 287 -6.24 18.99 15.13
CA ASP A 287 -6.97 17.80 15.56
C ASP A 287 -7.49 17.03 14.35
N LEU A 288 -7.16 15.73 14.28
CA LEU A 288 -7.58 14.88 13.18
C LEU A 288 -8.96 14.26 13.44
N PRO A 289 -9.74 14.02 12.38
CA PRO A 289 -11.07 13.43 12.49
C PRO A 289 -11.03 12.01 13.09
N PRO A 290 -12.05 11.59 13.86
CA PRO A 290 -12.14 10.22 14.38
C PRO A 290 -12.17 9.14 13.29
N ALA A 291 -12.69 9.48 12.10
CA ALA A 291 -12.77 8.59 10.93
C ALA A 291 -11.62 8.82 9.94
N LEU A 292 -10.42 9.14 10.43
CA LEU A 292 -9.24 9.56 9.66
C LEU A 292 -8.97 8.73 8.40
N ALA A 293 -8.93 7.40 8.52
CA ALA A 293 -8.63 6.54 7.40
C ALA A 293 -9.72 6.60 6.31
N VAL A 294 -10.99 6.71 6.70
CA VAL A 294 -12.13 6.84 5.77
C VAL A 294 -12.10 8.20 5.07
N GLU A 295 -11.88 9.27 5.83
CA GLU A 295 -11.80 10.62 5.27
C GLU A 295 -10.63 10.79 4.30
N LEU A 296 -9.47 10.20 4.60
CA LEU A 296 -8.34 10.16 3.67
C LEU A 296 -8.69 9.37 2.40
N ARG A 297 -9.35 8.21 2.52
CA ARG A 297 -9.79 7.43 1.34
C ARG A 297 -10.70 8.26 0.44
N ASP A 298 -11.71 8.88 1.02
CA ASP A 298 -12.67 9.68 0.28
C ASP A 298 -12.00 10.88 -0.39
N PHE A 299 -11.08 11.54 0.31
CA PHE A 299 -10.26 12.62 -0.24
C PHE A 299 -9.45 12.17 -1.46
N LEU A 300 -8.71 11.05 -1.34
CA LEU A 300 -7.90 10.52 -2.43
C LEU A 300 -8.76 10.08 -3.63
N LEU A 301 -9.95 9.52 -3.38
CA LEU A 301 -10.88 9.17 -4.46
C LEU A 301 -11.37 10.42 -5.20
N LEU A 302 -11.72 11.49 -4.49
CA LEU A 302 -12.16 12.76 -5.09
C LEU A 302 -11.05 13.41 -5.93
N GLU A 303 -9.81 13.46 -5.42
CA GLU A 303 -8.70 14.11 -6.13
C GLU A 303 -8.16 13.28 -7.32
N ARG A 304 -8.52 11.99 -7.42
CA ARG A 304 -8.16 11.10 -8.54
C ARG A 304 -9.15 11.17 -9.72
N THR A 305 -10.26 11.90 -9.63
CA THR A 305 -11.26 12.01 -10.72
C THR A 305 -10.88 13.00 -11.83
N GLY A 306 -9.62 13.44 -11.89
CA GLY A 306 -9.04 14.16 -13.03
C GLY A 306 -8.86 15.67 -12.85
N THR A 307 -9.63 16.33 -12.00
CA THR A 307 -9.40 17.74 -11.64
C THR A 307 -8.98 17.80 -10.17
N ARG A 308 -7.80 18.36 -9.88
CA ARG A 308 -7.33 18.51 -8.50
C ARG A 308 -7.72 19.89 -7.99
N TYR A 309 -8.33 19.92 -6.82
CA TYR A 309 -8.85 21.15 -6.25
C TYR A 309 -8.04 21.61 -5.04
N THR A 310 -7.15 20.75 -4.54
CA THR A 310 -6.48 20.92 -3.26
C THR A 310 -4.96 20.94 -3.41
N ASP A 311 -4.27 21.55 -2.45
CA ASP A 311 -2.80 21.64 -2.48
C ASP A 311 -2.18 20.28 -2.14
N LEU A 312 -2.73 19.58 -1.15
CA LEU A 312 -2.36 18.22 -0.77
C LEU A 312 -2.58 17.23 -1.92
N GLY A 313 -3.73 17.30 -2.59
CA GLY A 313 -4.06 16.38 -3.68
C GLY A 313 -3.18 16.60 -4.90
N ALA A 314 -2.89 17.85 -5.23
CA ALA A 314 -1.90 18.18 -6.26
C ALA A 314 -0.51 17.65 -5.92
N TRP A 315 -0.06 17.86 -4.69
CA TRP A 315 1.26 17.41 -4.23
C TRP A 315 1.41 15.88 -4.25
N ILE A 316 0.40 15.14 -3.78
CA ILE A 316 0.41 13.66 -3.81
C ILE A 316 0.49 13.17 -5.26
N TYR A 317 -0.35 13.71 -6.16
CA TYR A 317 -0.33 13.29 -7.55
C TYR A 317 1.03 13.58 -8.20
N ASP A 318 1.55 14.80 -8.03
CA ASP A 318 2.76 15.22 -8.74
C ASP A 318 3.97 14.39 -8.33
N ILE A 319 3.94 13.78 -7.14
CA ILE A 319 4.92 12.79 -6.72
C ILE A 319 4.60 11.40 -7.31
N ASP A 320 3.37 10.91 -7.19
CA ASP A 320 2.96 9.57 -7.63
C ASP A 320 3.23 9.33 -9.14
N VAL A 321 2.99 10.35 -9.96
CA VAL A 321 3.18 10.28 -11.42
C VAL A 321 4.62 9.99 -11.84
N LEU A 322 5.62 10.25 -10.99
CA LEU A 322 7.01 9.87 -11.24
C LEU A 322 7.22 8.35 -11.29
N THR A 323 6.25 7.55 -10.82
CA THR A 323 6.34 6.08 -10.79
C THR A 323 5.46 5.39 -11.82
N VAL A 324 4.25 5.90 -12.04
CA VAL A 324 3.21 5.26 -12.86
C VAL A 324 2.78 6.09 -14.07
N GLY A 325 3.31 7.31 -14.21
CA GLY A 325 2.90 8.26 -15.24
C GLY A 325 3.51 8.02 -16.62
N ARG A 326 2.76 8.43 -17.65
CA ARG A 326 3.31 8.64 -19.00
C ARG A 326 4.15 9.92 -19.04
N GLU A 327 5.10 10.01 -19.96
CA GLU A 327 6.04 11.13 -20.09
C GLU A 327 5.36 12.51 -20.10
N GLU A 328 4.25 12.65 -20.85
CA GLU A 328 3.45 13.88 -20.90
C GLU A 328 2.92 14.30 -19.52
N ASN A 329 2.46 13.34 -18.71
CA ASN A 329 1.96 13.59 -17.37
C ASN A 329 3.09 14.00 -16.42
N VAL A 330 4.28 13.41 -16.59
CA VAL A 330 5.47 13.76 -15.80
C VAL A 330 5.91 15.19 -16.12
N ALA A 331 5.91 15.59 -17.40
CA ALA A 331 6.25 16.95 -17.80
C ALA A 331 5.26 17.98 -17.23
N ALA A 332 3.96 17.69 -17.27
CA ALA A 332 2.92 18.55 -16.69
C ALA A 332 3.06 18.68 -15.17
N ALA A 333 3.29 17.57 -14.46
CA ALA A 333 3.50 17.57 -13.02
C ALA A 333 4.79 18.31 -12.60
N LYS A 334 5.87 18.16 -13.37
CA LYS A 334 7.08 18.94 -13.16
C LYS A 334 6.82 20.44 -13.26
N ALA A 335 6.05 20.88 -14.26
CA ALA A 335 5.70 22.28 -14.43
C ALA A 335 4.86 22.81 -13.24
N ASP A 336 3.86 22.04 -12.79
CA ASP A 336 3.02 22.41 -11.64
C ASP A 336 3.86 22.49 -10.34
N ALA A 337 4.64 21.46 -10.04
CA ALA A 337 5.50 21.42 -8.85
C ALA A 337 6.49 22.60 -8.79
N LEU A 338 7.09 22.99 -9.93
CA LEU A 338 7.98 24.14 -10.01
C LEU A 338 7.23 25.47 -9.86
N SER A 339 6.05 25.63 -10.48
CA SER A 339 5.23 26.85 -10.31
C SER A 339 4.84 27.04 -8.84
N ARG A 340 4.30 26.00 -8.23
CA ARG A 340 3.86 26.03 -6.82
C ARG A 340 5.01 26.23 -5.86
N TRP A 341 6.18 25.65 -6.12
CA TRP A 341 7.37 25.93 -5.31
C TRP A 341 7.79 27.40 -5.40
N ARG A 342 7.82 27.99 -6.60
CA ARG A 342 8.15 29.41 -6.78
C ARG A 342 7.13 30.34 -6.11
N GLU A 343 5.84 30.03 -6.19
CA GLU A 343 4.76 30.83 -5.62
C GLU A 343 4.65 30.70 -4.10
N ARG A 344 4.73 29.47 -3.57
CA ARG A 344 4.46 29.18 -2.15
C ARG A 344 5.71 29.19 -1.30
N GLN A 345 6.87 28.86 -1.89
CA GLN A 345 8.15 28.68 -1.20
C GLN A 345 8.07 27.77 0.05
N SER A 346 7.15 26.81 0.02
CA SER A 346 6.92 25.88 1.13
C SER A 346 7.82 24.65 1.04
N LEU A 347 8.10 24.02 2.18
CA LEU A 347 8.92 22.80 2.25
C LEU A 347 8.37 21.64 1.41
N PRO A 348 7.05 21.29 1.45
CA PRO A 348 6.52 20.22 0.60
C PRO A 348 6.77 20.46 -0.89
N TRP A 349 6.53 21.68 -1.37
CA TRP A 349 6.73 22.00 -2.79
C TRP A 349 8.21 22.09 -3.19
N LEU A 350 9.12 22.49 -2.28
CA LEU A 350 10.56 22.35 -2.52
C LEU A 350 10.96 20.88 -2.69
N VAL A 351 10.42 19.98 -1.85
CA VAL A 351 10.66 18.54 -1.97
C VAL A 351 10.16 17.99 -3.31
N ALA A 352 8.93 18.32 -3.71
CA ALA A 352 8.38 17.91 -5.00
C ALA A 352 9.21 18.45 -6.18
N ALA A 353 9.59 19.74 -6.16
CA ALA A 353 10.46 20.34 -7.17
C ALA A 353 11.80 19.60 -7.28
N LEU A 354 12.46 19.33 -6.15
CA LEU A 354 13.73 18.60 -6.11
C LEU A 354 13.64 17.16 -6.63
N MET A 355 12.48 16.51 -6.50
CA MET A 355 12.23 15.18 -7.09
C MET A 355 12.15 15.24 -8.62
N HIS A 356 11.51 16.28 -9.17
CA HIS A 356 11.28 16.45 -10.61
C HIS A 356 12.48 17.01 -11.39
N LEU A 357 13.31 17.83 -10.76
CA LEU A 357 14.43 18.48 -11.44
C LEU A 357 15.43 17.47 -11.99
N ALA A 358 16.00 17.76 -13.15
CA ALA A 358 17.10 17.04 -13.76
C ALA A 358 18.29 17.99 -13.93
N PRO A 359 19.53 17.45 -14.01
CA PRO A 359 20.69 18.25 -14.38
C PRO A 359 20.44 19.00 -15.71
N GLY A 360 20.82 20.27 -15.76
CA GLY A 360 20.60 21.19 -16.88
C GLY A 360 19.30 22.01 -16.82
N ASP A 361 18.36 21.69 -15.92
CA ASP A 361 17.16 22.52 -15.76
C ASP A 361 17.49 23.91 -15.19
N ALA A 362 16.77 24.94 -15.66
CA ALA A 362 17.02 26.34 -15.27
C ALA A 362 16.91 26.59 -13.76
N ASP A 363 16.03 25.87 -13.05
CA ASP A 363 15.80 26.06 -11.63
C ASP A 363 16.78 25.29 -10.72
N VAL A 364 17.69 24.46 -11.26
CA VAL A 364 18.59 23.62 -10.45
C VAL A 364 19.41 24.44 -9.46
N ALA A 365 19.99 25.54 -9.90
CA ALA A 365 20.82 26.38 -9.04
C ALA A 365 20.01 26.97 -7.87
N ALA A 366 18.80 27.45 -8.14
CA ALA A 366 17.90 27.99 -7.13
C ALA A 366 17.42 26.91 -6.15
N ALA A 367 17.08 25.72 -6.64
CA ALA A 367 16.63 24.60 -5.81
C ALA A 367 17.75 24.06 -4.92
N ILE A 368 18.99 23.96 -5.43
CA ILE A 368 20.17 23.62 -4.62
C ILE A 368 20.38 24.67 -3.53
N ALA A 369 20.31 25.96 -3.85
CA ALA A 369 20.47 27.02 -2.86
C ALA A 369 19.38 26.95 -1.77
N ALA A 370 18.11 26.81 -2.15
CA ALA A 370 17.00 26.66 -1.22
C ALA A 370 17.15 25.43 -0.32
N SER A 371 17.57 24.30 -0.89
CA SER A 371 17.77 23.06 -0.12
C SER A 371 18.87 23.18 0.95
N ARG A 372 19.89 24.04 0.73
CA ARG A 372 20.96 24.28 1.72
C ARG A 372 20.48 25.07 2.93
N GLY A 373 19.40 25.84 2.79
CA GLY A 373 18.77 26.57 3.88
C GLY A 373 17.92 25.70 4.82
N ILE A 374 17.72 24.41 4.51
CA ILE A 374 16.92 23.51 5.34
C ILE A 374 17.79 22.97 6.48
N GLU A 375 17.38 23.24 7.73
CA GLU A 375 18.07 22.78 8.92
C GLU A 375 18.08 21.25 9.06
N ALA A 376 19.10 20.71 9.72
CA ALA A 376 19.23 19.28 10.02
C ALA A 376 18.10 18.71 10.92
N SER A 377 17.41 19.59 11.64
CA SER A 377 16.24 19.27 12.47
C SER A 377 14.97 19.04 11.65
N SER A 378 14.94 19.49 10.39
CA SER A 378 13.78 19.38 9.52
C SER A 378 13.45 17.92 9.22
N PRO A 379 12.16 17.53 9.24
CA PRO A 379 11.75 16.18 8.88
C PRO A 379 12.12 15.81 7.44
N ALA A 380 12.29 16.79 6.54
CA ALA A 380 12.65 16.57 5.14
C ALA A 380 14.17 16.67 4.86
N TYR A 381 15.01 16.89 5.88
CA TYR A 381 16.43 17.18 5.70
C TYR A 381 17.15 16.17 4.79
N TYR A 382 16.97 14.87 5.05
CA TYR A 382 17.63 13.83 4.26
C TYR A 382 17.06 13.73 2.84
N THR A 383 15.77 14.02 2.65
CA THR A 383 15.14 14.05 1.32
C THR A 383 15.75 15.17 0.47
N VAL A 384 15.84 16.39 1.00
CA VAL A 384 16.41 17.52 0.24
C VAL A 384 17.91 17.35 0.01
N ALA A 385 18.65 16.77 0.97
CA ALA A 385 20.07 16.45 0.81
C ALA A 385 20.29 15.40 -0.28
N TRP A 386 19.49 14.32 -0.30
CA TRP A 386 19.53 13.29 -1.32
C TRP A 386 19.36 13.87 -2.73
N HIS A 387 18.31 14.66 -2.95
CA HIS A 387 18.08 15.24 -4.28
C HIS A 387 19.09 16.33 -4.64
N ARG A 388 19.58 17.12 -3.66
CA ARG A 388 20.69 18.06 -3.89
C ARG A 388 21.94 17.33 -4.37
N LEU A 389 22.35 16.24 -3.71
CA LEU A 389 23.49 15.43 -4.09
C LEU A 389 23.32 14.83 -5.50
N ARG A 390 22.14 14.30 -5.81
CA ARG A 390 21.80 13.84 -7.17
C ARG A 390 22.03 14.91 -8.22
N LEU A 391 21.58 16.15 -7.97
CA LEU A 391 21.75 17.28 -8.88
C LEU A 391 23.21 17.74 -8.96
N LEU A 392 23.92 17.88 -7.85
CA LEU A 392 25.34 18.24 -7.83
C LEU A 392 26.19 17.26 -8.64
N ILE A 393 25.95 15.95 -8.48
CA ILE A 393 26.63 14.90 -9.24
C ILE A 393 26.34 15.06 -10.74
N GLY A 394 25.08 15.25 -11.13
CA GLY A 394 24.71 15.42 -12.53
C GLY A 394 25.20 16.72 -13.17
N GLU A 395 25.40 17.78 -12.38
CA GLU A 395 26.02 19.06 -12.79
C GLU A 395 27.55 18.99 -12.82
N ASN A 396 28.15 17.81 -12.65
CA ASN A 396 29.60 17.59 -12.54
C ASN A 396 30.27 18.33 -11.38
N LYS A 397 29.51 18.75 -10.36
CA LYS A 397 30.01 19.39 -9.14
C LYS A 397 30.45 18.33 -8.12
N HIS A 398 31.30 17.41 -8.57
CA HIS A 398 31.68 16.22 -7.83
C HIS A 398 32.36 16.53 -6.50
N GLU A 399 33.19 17.57 -6.44
CA GLU A 399 33.91 17.91 -5.21
C GLU A 399 32.97 18.46 -4.14
N GLU A 400 32.01 19.32 -4.51
CA GLU A 400 30.98 19.79 -3.59
C GLU A 400 30.15 18.60 -3.05
N ALA A 401 29.77 17.66 -3.93
CA ALA A 401 29.02 16.47 -3.54
C ALA A 401 29.83 15.56 -2.59
N ARG A 402 31.14 15.38 -2.81
CA ARG A 402 32.01 14.60 -1.91
C ARG A 402 32.08 15.21 -0.52
N ILE A 403 32.34 16.51 -0.42
CA ILE A 403 32.43 17.22 0.87
C ILE A 403 31.14 17.03 1.68
N GLU A 404 29.98 17.18 1.02
CA GLU A 404 28.69 17.00 1.67
C GLU A 404 28.44 15.53 2.09
N LEU A 405 28.79 14.56 1.24
CA LEU A 405 28.67 13.14 1.55
C LEU A 405 29.58 12.72 2.71
N ASP A 406 30.82 13.19 2.74
CA ASP A 406 31.74 12.92 3.85
C ASP A 406 31.17 13.46 5.17
N GLN A 407 30.60 14.68 5.17
CA GLN A 407 29.93 15.25 6.36
C GLN A 407 28.70 14.45 6.80
N LEU A 408 27.87 13.99 5.85
CA LEU A 408 26.68 13.19 6.16
C LEU A 408 27.03 11.79 6.68
N LEU A 409 28.14 11.22 6.19
CA LEU A 409 28.61 9.88 6.53
C LEU A 409 29.68 9.86 7.65
N ASP A 410 29.95 11.00 8.30
CA ASP A 410 30.97 11.16 9.35
C ASP A 410 30.60 10.50 10.69
N GLY A 411 30.39 9.18 10.67
CA GLY A 411 30.24 8.33 11.86
C GLY A 411 28.94 8.52 12.66
N ARG A 412 28.09 9.47 12.29
CA ARG A 412 26.80 9.70 12.97
C ARG A 412 25.80 8.60 12.61
N PRO A 413 25.04 8.07 13.59
CA PRO A 413 23.94 7.16 13.29
C PRO A 413 22.90 7.86 12.40
N LEU A 414 22.74 7.37 11.18
CA LEU A 414 21.72 7.83 10.25
C LEU A 414 20.44 7.00 10.42
N PRO A 415 19.26 7.57 10.07
CA PRO A 415 18.04 6.77 10.02
C PRO A 415 18.20 5.54 9.12
N PRO A 416 17.45 4.46 9.40
CA PRO A 416 17.47 3.27 8.58
C PRO A 416 17.25 3.56 7.08
N GLY A 417 17.99 2.89 6.20
CA GLY A 417 18.00 3.13 4.74
C GLY A 417 18.74 4.38 4.26
N VAL A 418 18.83 5.44 5.06
CA VAL A 418 19.47 6.71 4.67
C VAL A 418 20.96 6.55 4.43
N GLU A 419 21.67 5.82 5.30
CA GLU A 419 23.11 5.55 5.10
C GLU A 419 23.37 4.85 3.77
N ASN A 420 22.55 3.84 3.44
CA ASN A 420 22.70 3.05 2.23
C ASN A 420 22.45 3.87 0.96
N LEU A 421 21.44 4.75 1.00
CA LEU A 421 21.20 5.70 -0.06
C LEU A 421 22.37 6.70 -0.17
N MET A 422 22.83 7.34 0.90
CA MET A 422 23.98 8.26 0.80
C MET A 422 25.25 7.55 0.25
N ARG A 423 25.49 6.29 0.63
CA ARG A 423 26.54 5.44 0.06
C ARG A 423 26.36 5.16 -1.43
N TYR A 424 25.13 5.06 -1.92
CA TYR A 424 24.83 4.97 -3.36
C TYR A 424 25.32 6.19 -4.13
N HIS A 425 25.15 7.41 -3.59
CA HIS A 425 25.73 8.60 -4.20
C HIS A 425 27.26 8.63 -4.09
N ALA A 426 27.82 8.29 -2.92
CA ALA A 426 29.26 8.27 -2.72
C ALA A 426 29.98 7.29 -3.66
N MET A 427 29.39 6.12 -3.93
CA MET A 427 29.95 5.13 -4.85
C MET A 427 30.13 5.67 -6.27
N LYS A 428 29.30 6.62 -6.72
CA LYS A 428 29.42 7.24 -8.06
C LYS A 428 30.62 8.19 -8.17
N LEU A 429 31.20 8.60 -7.05
CA LEU A 429 32.24 9.62 -6.97
C LEU A 429 33.62 9.07 -6.60
N VAL A 430 33.73 7.75 -6.44
CA VAL A 430 34.96 7.06 -6.03
C VAL A 430 36.06 7.26 -7.05
N ARG A 431 37.29 7.48 -6.56
CA ARG A 431 38.48 7.76 -7.38
C ARG A 431 39.40 6.56 -7.50
N ASP A 432 39.32 5.65 -6.54
CA ASP A 432 40.18 4.49 -6.43
C ASP A 432 39.46 3.30 -5.77
N LEU A 433 40.19 2.18 -5.69
CA LEU A 433 39.67 0.95 -5.12
C LEU A 433 39.40 1.08 -3.62
N ASP A 434 40.15 1.92 -2.91
CA ASP A 434 40.01 2.08 -1.46
C ASP A 434 38.71 2.80 -1.12
N GLU A 435 38.39 3.87 -1.86
CA GLU A 435 37.10 4.56 -1.79
C GLU A 435 35.95 3.64 -2.22
N PHE A 436 36.14 2.83 -3.28
CA PHE A 436 35.14 1.83 -3.68
C PHE A 436 34.85 0.86 -2.54
N LEU A 437 35.87 0.29 -1.89
CA LEU A 437 35.69 -0.64 -0.77
C LEU A 437 35.13 0.03 0.48
N ARG A 438 35.33 1.34 0.65
CA ARG A 438 34.72 2.13 1.72
C ARG A 438 33.22 2.31 1.51
N PHE A 439 32.76 2.63 0.29
CA PHE A 439 31.39 3.04 0.03
C PHE A 439 30.48 1.96 -0.55
N ALA A 440 31.01 0.99 -1.31
CA ALA A 440 30.22 -0.07 -1.93
C ALA A 440 29.49 -0.98 -0.92
N PRO A 441 30.07 -1.36 0.23
CA PRO A 441 29.36 -2.14 1.24
C PRO A 441 28.24 -1.34 1.92
N ARG A 442 27.00 -1.83 1.80
CA ARG A 442 25.78 -1.29 2.40
C ARG A 442 25.22 -2.20 3.48
N ARG A 443 24.58 -1.66 4.50
CA ARG A 443 23.93 -2.43 5.56
C ARG A 443 22.73 -3.20 4.96
N GLY A 444 22.68 -4.51 5.13
CA GLY A 444 21.47 -5.28 4.86
C GLY A 444 20.43 -4.97 5.93
N GLU A 445 19.27 -4.48 5.51
CA GLU A 445 18.18 -4.08 6.41
C GLU A 445 17.16 -5.21 6.56
N PHE A 446 16.82 -5.88 5.45
CA PHE A 446 15.82 -6.95 5.44
C PHE A 446 16.24 -8.15 4.61
N VAL A 447 15.64 -9.29 4.93
CA VAL A 447 15.65 -10.51 4.11
C VAL A 447 14.24 -10.77 3.60
N MET A 448 14.08 -10.89 2.29
CA MET A 448 12.85 -11.33 1.63
C MET A 448 12.87 -12.84 1.36
N TYR A 449 11.68 -13.44 1.21
CA TYR A 449 11.49 -14.83 0.80
C TYR A 449 11.95 -15.92 1.79
N LEU A 450 11.97 -15.61 3.09
CA LEU A 450 12.10 -16.64 4.13
C LEU A 450 10.71 -17.19 4.50
N PRO A 451 10.47 -18.51 4.41
CA PRO A 451 9.21 -19.09 4.88
C PRO A 451 9.15 -19.08 6.41
N ASP A 452 8.32 -18.20 6.98
CA ASP A 452 7.79 -18.33 8.34
C ASP A 452 6.37 -18.93 8.26
N PRO A 453 6.12 -20.11 8.87
CA PRO A 453 4.81 -20.74 8.87
C PRO A 453 3.71 -19.91 9.56
N ARG A 454 4.05 -18.81 10.25
CA ARG A 454 3.10 -17.91 10.93
C ARG A 454 2.74 -16.67 10.12
N THR A 455 3.63 -16.18 9.24
CA THR A 455 3.44 -14.86 8.59
C THR A 455 3.14 -14.91 7.10
N LYS A 456 3.26 -16.06 6.43
CA LYS A 456 3.01 -16.20 4.98
C LYS A 456 3.78 -15.12 4.16
N LEU A 457 5.07 -15.34 3.91
CA LEU A 457 5.94 -14.52 3.04
C LEU A 457 5.93 -13.02 3.35
N ASP A 458 6.78 -12.60 4.30
CA ASP A 458 7.03 -11.19 4.61
C ASP A 458 8.52 -10.87 4.74
N ALA A 459 8.86 -9.59 4.54
CA ALA A 459 10.20 -9.05 4.80
C ALA A 459 10.56 -9.20 6.29
N THR A 460 11.69 -9.85 6.60
CA THR A 460 12.20 -9.98 7.97
C THR A 460 13.38 -9.04 8.19
N ALA A 461 13.31 -8.19 9.22
CA ALA A 461 14.41 -7.30 9.58
C ALA A 461 15.64 -8.09 10.07
N LEU A 462 16.84 -7.59 9.78
CA LEU A 462 18.11 -8.12 10.27
C LEU A 462 18.51 -7.49 11.62
N PRO A 463 19.24 -8.20 12.49
CA PRO A 463 19.66 -9.60 12.37
C PRO A 463 18.49 -10.58 12.51
N LEU A 464 18.59 -11.72 11.82
CA LEU A 464 17.66 -12.83 11.99
C LEU A 464 17.74 -13.35 13.44
N LYS A 465 16.58 -13.62 14.03
CA LYS A 465 16.50 -14.31 15.31
C LYS A 465 16.64 -15.82 15.06
N SER A 466 17.33 -16.52 15.96
CA SER A 466 17.43 -17.98 15.87
C SER A 466 16.03 -18.60 16.00
N THR A 467 15.53 -19.16 14.92
CA THR A 467 14.26 -19.90 14.86
C THR A 467 14.52 -21.30 14.28
N ASN A 468 13.62 -22.25 14.56
CA ASN A 468 13.60 -23.55 13.88
C ASN A 468 13.15 -23.35 12.43
N PHE A 469 14.06 -22.88 11.57
CA PHE A 469 13.84 -22.84 10.12
C PHE A 469 13.58 -24.26 9.60
N SER A 470 12.71 -24.41 8.61
CA SER A 470 12.40 -25.72 8.01
C SER A 470 13.65 -26.38 7.42
N GLY A 471 13.60 -27.71 7.27
CA GLY A 471 14.74 -28.52 6.81
C GLY A 471 15.32 -28.10 5.46
N ASP A 472 14.52 -27.51 4.58
CA ASP A 472 14.97 -27.09 3.24
C ASP A 472 15.81 -25.80 3.26
N PHE A 473 15.62 -24.92 4.26
CA PHE A 473 16.33 -23.63 4.34
C PHE A 473 17.49 -23.62 5.33
N ALA A 474 17.47 -24.48 6.35
CA ALA A 474 18.54 -24.58 7.32
C ALA A 474 19.94 -24.82 6.70
N PRO A 475 20.10 -25.67 5.66
CA PRO A 475 21.37 -25.83 4.95
C PRO A 475 21.84 -24.56 4.25
N THR A 476 20.94 -23.79 3.65
CA THR A 476 21.23 -22.53 2.92
C THR A 476 21.68 -21.42 3.86
N LEU A 477 21.14 -21.37 5.08
CA LEU A 477 21.50 -20.38 6.10
C LEU A 477 22.79 -20.74 6.87
N LYS A 478 23.17 -22.02 6.92
CA LYS A 478 24.30 -22.53 7.73
C LYS A 478 25.63 -21.82 7.47
N TRP A 479 25.87 -21.37 6.23
CA TRP A 479 27.09 -20.71 5.80
C TRP A 479 26.93 -19.19 5.66
N ARG A 480 25.73 -18.66 5.95
CA ARG A 480 25.38 -17.23 5.94
C ARG A 480 25.25 -16.68 7.37
N THR A 481 26.22 -17.01 8.23
CA THR A 481 26.23 -16.62 9.66
C THR A 481 26.12 -15.11 9.89
N GLU A 482 26.54 -14.31 8.91
CA GLU A 482 26.41 -12.86 8.93
C GLU A 482 24.95 -12.38 9.04
N LEU A 483 23.96 -13.16 8.57
CA LEU A 483 22.54 -12.80 8.68
C LEU A 483 22.05 -12.72 10.13
N PHE A 484 22.79 -13.33 11.06
CA PHE A 484 22.50 -13.33 12.49
C PHE A 484 23.35 -12.29 13.25
N GLN A 485 24.26 -11.60 12.57
CA GLN A 485 25.10 -10.56 13.16
C GLN A 485 24.45 -9.18 13.02
N PRO A 486 24.68 -8.26 13.98
CA PRO A 486 24.17 -6.91 13.87
C PRO A 486 24.80 -6.16 12.68
N ASN A 487 23.97 -5.38 11.96
CA ASN A 487 24.38 -4.52 10.85
C ASN A 487 25.25 -5.24 9.78
N PRO A 488 24.84 -6.41 9.26
CA PRO A 488 25.65 -7.11 8.27
C PRO A 488 25.74 -6.27 7.00
N ARG A 489 26.90 -6.25 6.35
CA ARG A 489 27.12 -5.48 5.11
C ARG A 489 27.22 -6.37 3.89
N TYR A 490 26.60 -5.93 2.80
CA TYR A 490 26.59 -6.61 1.51
C TYR A 490 26.85 -5.62 0.37
N PHE A 491 27.14 -6.15 -0.81
CA PHE A 491 27.06 -5.39 -2.04
C PHE A 491 25.61 -5.41 -2.52
N ASP A 492 25.11 -4.23 -2.82
CA ASP A 492 23.84 -4.06 -3.53
C ASP A 492 24.03 -4.34 -5.03
N GLU A 493 22.96 -4.27 -5.81
CA GLU A 493 22.95 -4.62 -7.23
C GLU A 493 23.98 -3.82 -8.04
N ASP A 494 24.13 -2.54 -7.76
CA ASP A 494 25.04 -1.64 -8.48
C ASP A 494 26.52 -1.95 -8.23
N ALA A 495 26.93 -2.15 -6.97
CA ALA A 495 28.28 -2.60 -6.64
C ALA A 495 28.58 -3.98 -7.22
N THR A 496 27.60 -4.89 -7.17
CA THR A 496 27.72 -6.24 -7.75
C THR A 496 27.88 -6.18 -9.27
N ALA A 497 27.17 -5.27 -9.94
CA ALA A 497 27.28 -5.03 -11.38
C ALA A 497 28.66 -4.48 -11.74
N VAL A 498 29.18 -3.50 -11.00
CA VAL A 498 30.55 -2.99 -11.18
C VAL A 498 31.57 -4.13 -11.09
N LEU A 499 31.50 -4.93 -10.02
CA LEU A 499 32.41 -6.06 -9.80
C LEU A 499 32.28 -7.15 -10.87
N SER A 500 31.06 -7.47 -11.29
CA SER A 500 30.82 -8.66 -12.13
C SER A 500 30.86 -8.39 -13.63
N LEU A 501 30.57 -7.17 -14.07
CA LEU A 501 30.42 -6.83 -15.48
C LEU A 501 31.54 -5.92 -16.01
N PHE A 502 32.13 -5.10 -15.15
CA PHE A 502 33.07 -4.05 -15.60
C PHE A 502 34.47 -4.20 -15.01
N MET A 503 34.60 -4.72 -13.79
CA MET A 503 35.90 -4.82 -13.11
C MET A 503 36.77 -5.94 -13.71
N PRO A 504 38.00 -5.64 -14.16
CA PRO A 504 38.93 -6.68 -14.64
C PRO A 504 39.29 -7.68 -13.55
N LEU A 505 39.52 -8.94 -13.92
CA LEU A 505 39.85 -10.04 -12.99
C LEU A 505 41.03 -9.72 -12.03
N PRO A 506 42.16 -9.12 -12.48
CA PRO A 506 43.24 -8.73 -11.56
C PRO A 506 42.81 -7.70 -10.51
N MET A 507 41.89 -6.80 -10.85
CA MET A 507 41.37 -5.81 -9.91
C MET A 507 40.39 -6.45 -8.92
N MET A 508 39.56 -7.39 -9.36
CA MET A 508 38.72 -8.18 -8.46
C MET A 508 39.56 -9.02 -7.48
N ALA A 509 40.72 -9.55 -7.92
CA ALA A 509 41.66 -10.25 -7.06
C ALA A 509 42.20 -9.33 -5.94
N ARG A 510 42.55 -8.07 -6.27
CA ARG A 510 42.92 -7.06 -5.27
C ARG A 510 41.79 -6.77 -4.28
N VAL A 511 40.53 -6.75 -4.74
CA VAL A 511 39.36 -6.63 -3.86
C VAL A 511 39.28 -7.80 -2.89
N ALA A 512 39.39 -9.03 -3.37
CA ALA A 512 39.35 -10.24 -2.54
C ALA A 512 40.49 -10.29 -1.52
N GLN A 513 41.66 -9.75 -1.86
CA GLN A 513 42.84 -9.70 -0.98
C GLN A 513 42.79 -8.56 0.04
N SER A 514 41.88 -7.59 -0.10
CA SER A 514 41.77 -6.48 0.85
C SER A 514 41.25 -6.94 2.21
N ASP A 515 41.87 -6.43 3.26
CA ASP A 515 41.44 -6.55 4.66
C ASP A 515 40.30 -5.61 5.04
N ARG A 516 39.93 -4.66 4.15
CA ARG A 516 38.82 -3.72 4.37
C ARG A 516 37.44 -4.34 4.17
N LEU A 517 37.36 -5.51 3.54
CA LEU A 517 36.08 -6.19 3.33
C LEU A 517 35.60 -6.91 4.59
N PRO A 518 34.31 -6.80 4.92
CA PRO A 518 33.65 -7.73 5.83
C PRO A 518 33.90 -9.19 5.42
N PRO A 519 34.10 -10.13 6.37
CA PRO A 519 34.44 -11.52 6.05
C PRO A 519 33.48 -12.21 5.06
N ASN A 520 32.19 -11.93 5.14
CA ASN A 520 31.19 -12.45 4.22
C ASN A 520 31.39 -11.94 2.78
N LEU A 521 31.71 -10.66 2.61
CA LEU A 521 32.00 -10.09 1.30
C LEU A 521 33.32 -10.60 0.73
N GLN A 522 34.35 -10.74 1.57
CA GLN A 522 35.63 -11.31 1.15
C GLN A 522 35.47 -12.76 0.68
N ARG A 523 34.68 -13.57 1.41
CA ARG A 523 34.30 -14.93 1.01
C ARG A 523 33.68 -14.95 -0.38
N ASP A 524 32.65 -14.13 -0.59
CA ASP A 524 31.85 -14.16 -1.81
C ASP A 524 32.66 -13.68 -3.03
N VAL A 525 33.44 -12.60 -2.87
CA VAL A 525 34.32 -12.13 -3.95
C VAL A 525 35.45 -13.12 -4.23
N ALA A 526 36.12 -13.66 -3.21
CA ALA A 526 37.21 -14.61 -3.39
C ALA A 526 36.75 -15.86 -4.15
N LEU A 527 35.58 -16.43 -3.78
CA LEU A 527 35.01 -17.56 -4.49
C LEU A 527 34.73 -17.22 -5.96
N ALA A 528 34.16 -16.05 -6.22
CA ALA A 528 33.81 -15.60 -7.56
C ALA A 528 35.05 -15.29 -8.43
N VAL A 529 36.13 -14.79 -7.84
CA VAL A 529 37.41 -14.54 -8.51
C VAL A 529 38.12 -15.85 -8.81
N TRP A 530 38.25 -16.74 -7.82
CA TRP A 530 38.90 -18.03 -8.01
C TRP A 530 38.21 -18.85 -9.10
N THR A 531 36.88 -18.91 -9.09
CA THR A 531 36.10 -19.61 -10.13
C THR A 531 36.36 -19.04 -11.51
N ARG A 532 36.34 -17.71 -11.67
CA ARG A 532 36.65 -17.05 -12.96
C ARG A 532 38.08 -17.32 -13.41
N ALA A 533 39.04 -17.24 -12.50
CA ALA A 533 40.45 -17.47 -12.82
C ALA A 533 40.69 -18.91 -13.29
N VAL A 534 40.06 -19.90 -12.64
CA VAL A 534 40.11 -21.31 -13.10
C VAL A 534 39.50 -21.46 -14.49
N LEU A 535 38.30 -20.89 -14.73
CA LEU A 535 37.62 -20.99 -16.04
C LEU A 535 38.36 -20.27 -17.17
N LEU A 536 39.14 -19.24 -16.85
CA LEU A 536 39.95 -18.47 -17.79
C LEU A 536 41.40 -18.96 -17.88
N GLU A 537 41.71 -20.08 -17.22
CA GLU A 537 43.06 -20.67 -17.16
C GLU A 537 44.15 -19.72 -16.61
N ASP A 538 43.75 -18.73 -15.78
CA ASP A 538 44.64 -17.80 -15.09
C ASP A 538 45.15 -18.42 -13.79
N ALA A 539 46.20 -19.25 -13.92
CA ALA A 539 46.78 -19.96 -12.81
C ALA A 539 47.39 -19.03 -11.75
N GLU A 540 47.90 -17.85 -12.13
CA GLU A 540 48.51 -16.91 -11.20
C GLU A 540 47.47 -16.37 -10.22
N ILE A 541 46.37 -15.81 -10.76
CA ILE A 541 45.28 -15.30 -9.92
C ILE A 541 44.63 -16.43 -9.13
N ALA A 542 44.36 -17.58 -9.75
CA ALA A 542 43.71 -18.68 -9.05
C ALA A 542 44.54 -19.18 -7.86
N ASN A 543 45.87 -19.27 -8.00
CA ASN A 543 46.76 -19.63 -6.90
C ASN A 543 46.80 -18.55 -5.81
N SER A 544 46.79 -17.27 -6.20
CA SER A 544 46.82 -16.16 -5.24
C SER A 544 45.56 -16.08 -4.36
N ILE A 545 44.42 -16.54 -4.88
CA ILE A 545 43.11 -16.47 -4.20
C ILE A 545 42.74 -17.77 -3.48
N ALA A 546 43.26 -18.93 -3.92
CA ALA A 546 42.96 -20.23 -3.33
C ALA A 546 43.11 -20.29 -1.79
N PRO A 547 44.13 -19.68 -1.14
CA PRO A 547 44.23 -19.66 0.32
C PRO A 547 43.05 -18.95 1.00
N ILE A 548 42.53 -17.89 0.39
CA ILE A 548 41.40 -17.12 0.92
C ILE A 548 40.12 -17.95 0.84
N VAL A 549 39.88 -18.62 -0.30
CA VAL A 549 38.72 -19.50 -0.48
C VAL A 549 38.80 -20.70 0.48
N ALA A 550 39.96 -21.34 0.60
CA ALA A 550 40.16 -22.49 1.49
C ALA A 550 39.84 -22.16 2.95
N ARG A 551 40.16 -20.94 3.41
CA ARG A 551 39.82 -20.45 4.76
C ARG A 551 38.32 -20.41 5.01
N TYR A 552 37.52 -20.02 4.02
CA TYR A 552 36.06 -19.89 4.17
C TYR A 552 35.29 -21.16 3.83
N PHE A 553 35.90 -22.10 3.11
CA PHE A 553 35.29 -23.38 2.74
C PHE A 553 36.13 -24.60 3.19
N PRO A 554 36.37 -24.76 4.52
CA PRO A 554 37.24 -25.81 5.06
C PRO A 554 36.71 -27.23 4.82
N GLN A 555 35.40 -27.39 4.56
CA GLN A 555 34.77 -28.67 4.24
C GLN A 555 35.35 -29.34 2.97
N TYR A 556 36.01 -28.57 2.09
CA TYR A 556 36.70 -29.10 0.90
C TYR A 556 38.22 -29.18 1.08
N GLY A 557 38.73 -29.19 2.32
CA GLY A 557 40.15 -29.09 2.64
C GLY A 557 41.07 -30.10 1.93
N ALA A 558 40.60 -31.32 1.65
CA ALA A 558 41.36 -32.29 0.87
C ALA A 558 41.55 -31.84 -0.60
N GLY A 559 40.49 -31.31 -1.23
CA GLY A 559 40.53 -30.76 -2.58
C GLY A 559 41.41 -29.51 -2.66
N TRP A 560 41.32 -28.62 -1.66
CA TRP A 560 42.18 -27.43 -1.62
C TRP A 560 43.67 -27.78 -1.52
N ARG A 561 44.04 -28.76 -0.69
CA ARG A 561 45.43 -29.23 -0.59
C ARG A 561 45.92 -29.83 -1.90
N ALA A 562 45.10 -30.66 -2.55
CA ALA A 562 45.42 -31.24 -3.85
C ALA A 562 45.65 -30.14 -4.90
N TYR A 563 44.70 -29.20 -5.02
CA TYR A 563 44.79 -28.05 -5.94
C TYR A 563 46.04 -27.20 -5.71
N GLN A 564 46.37 -26.89 -4.45
CA GLN A 564 47.55 -26.08 -4.10
C GLN A 564 48.87 -26.81 -4.35
N SER A 565 48.89 -28.15 -4.24
CA SER A 565 50.10 -28.97 -4.44
C SER A 565 50.37 -29.32 -5.91
N ALA A 566 49.41 -29.09 -6.80
CA ALA A 566 49.51 -29.41 -8.21
C ALA A 566 50.52 -28.50 -8.94
N ALA A 567 51.47 -29.11 -9.64
CA ALA A 567 52.56 -28.41 -10.33
C ALA A 567 52.17 -27.94 -11.74
N THR A 568 51.16 -28.54 -12.35
CA THR A 568 50.69 -28.18 -13.70
C THR A 568 49.21 -27.80 -13.71
N PRO A 569 48.75 -26.97 -14.68
CA PRO A 569 47.32 -26.69 -14.86
C PRO A 569 46.47 -27.96 -15.06
N GLN A 570 47.01 -28.98 -15.75
CA GLN A 570 46.33 -30.27 -15.96
C GLN A 570 46.13 -31.07 -14.66
N GLN A 571 46.96 -30.84 -13.64
CA GLN A 571 46.81 -31.47 -12.32
C GLN A 571 45.83 -30.71 -11.40
N LYS A 572 45.37 -29.52 -11.82
CA LYS A 572 44.44 -28.66 -11.07
C LYS A 572 42.98 -28.81 -11.50
N ASN A 573 42.74 -29.37 -12.68
CA ASN A 573 41.44 -29.83 -13.15
C ASN A 573 41.14 -31.22 -12.58
#